data_AF-A0A9P6FGR8-F1
#
_entry.id   AF-A0A9P6FGR8-F1
#
_cell.length_a   1.000
_cell.length_b   1.000
_cell.length_c   1.000
_cell.angle_alpha   90.00
_cell.angle_beta   90.00
_cell.angle_gamma   90.00
#
_symmetry.space_group_name_H-M   'P 1'
#
loop_
_entity.id
_entity.type
_entity.pdbx_description
1 polymer ?
#
loop_
_entity_poly.entity_id
_entity_poly.type
_entity_poly.pdbx_seq_one_letter_code
_entity_poly.pdbx_strand_id
1 'polypeptide(L)'
;METSTVQQQEQLFQKFESYSFDADANFQAGMKSIIGNAQNKSAQEQKDAVEKAKYFYYSRFVQSFDYNQYQAWRQLKAATSIDQDESQGSSAPSSTPAAPIVDETIAEESQSSSTAADPTYPKSFQEICELIASGKPIPGIRQIPNNLAEGTPSEAKLAPKLKPWEKKKAGSAEESVVESITSSADATA
;
A
#
# COMPACT_ATOMS: atom_id res chain seq x y z
N MET A 1 -10.57 2.55 36.11
CA MET A 1 -11.61 2.66 35.06
C MET A 1 -11.14 2.01 33.75
N GLU A 2 -10.33 0.94 33.81
CA GLU A 2 -9.65 0.39 32.62
C GLU A 2 -10.44 -0.76 31.95
N THR A 3 -11.34 -1.41 32.68
CA THR A 3 -12.13 -2.54 32.18
C THR A 3 -13.17 -2.14 31.14
N SER A 4 -13.74 -0.92 31.22
CA SER A 4 -14.77 -0.46 30.28
C SER A 4 -14.24 -0.27 28.87
N THR A 5 -13.00 0.23 28.71
CA THR A 5 -12.39 0.42 27.39
C THR A 5 -12.08 -0.92 26.72
N VAL A 6 -11.56 -1.88 27.49
CA VAL A 6 -11.25 -3.23 27.00
C VAL A 6 -12.53 -3.95 26.53
N GLN A 7 -13.61 -3.87 27.32
CA GLN A 7 -14.91 -4.44 26.93
C GLN A 7 -15.46 -3.79 25.65
N GLN A 8 -15.33 -2.47 25.50
CA GLN A 8 -15.78 -1.78 24.30
C GLN A 8 -14.98 -2.21 23.05
N GLN A 9 -13.67 -2.39 23.16
CA GLN A 9 -12.84 -2.89 22.06
C GLN A 9 -13.20 -4.33 21.68
N GLU A 10 -13.46 -5.19 22.67
CA GLU A 10 -13.89 -6.56 22.42
C GLU A 10 -15.22 -6.62 21.67
N GLN A 11 -16.18 -5.74 21.98
CA GLN A 11 -17.42 -5.61 21.21
C GLN A 11 -17.16 -5.21 19.75
N LEU A 12 -16.18 -4.32 19.50
CA LEU A 12 -15.79 -3.95 18.13
C LEU A 12 -15.22 -5.14 17.37
N PHE A 13 -14.38 -5.94 18.02
CA PHE A 13 -13.78 -7.15 17.43
C PHE A 13 -14.84 -8.20 17.11
N GLN A 14 -15.80 -8.43 18.01
CA GLN A 14 -16.92 -9.34 17.76
C GLN A 14 -17.81 -8.85 16.60
N LYS A 15 -18.03 -7.53 16.50
CA LYS A 15 -18.76 -6.93 15.40
C LYS A 15 -18.03 -7.07 14.05
N PHE A 16 -16.70 -6.97 14.07
CA PHE A 16 -15.87 -7.24 12.89
C PHE A 16 -15.96 -8.72 12.47
N GLU A 17 -15.90 -9.67 13.41
CA GLU A 17 -16.00 -11.11 13.09
C GLU A 17 -17.38 -11.52 12.58
N SER A 18 -18.44 -10.85 13.04
CA SER A 18 -19.82 -11.10 12.57
C SER A 18 -20.19 -10.36 11.27
N TYR A 19 -19.30 -9.50 10.76
CA TYR A 19 -19.56 -8.79 9.51
C TYR A 19 -19.52 -9.74 8.31
N SER A 20 -20.59 -9.72 7.51
CA SER A 20 -20.74 -10.59 6.34
C SER A 20 -20.04 -10.02 5.10
N PHE A 21 -18.71 -10.11 5.07
CA PHE A 21 -17.88 -9.67 3.93
C PHE A 21 -18.25 -10.36 2.60
N ASP A 22 -18.81 -11.58 2.65
CA ASP A 22 -19.22 -12.34 1.45
C ASP A 22 -20.53 -11.84 0.83
N ALA A 23 -21.40 -11.20 1.61
CA ALA A 23 -22.64 -10.60 1.12
C ALA A 23 -22.44 -9.18 0.54
N ASP A 24 -21.29 -8.55 0.80
CA ASP A 24 -21.00 -7.18 0.40
C ASP A 24 -20.41 -7.12 -1.01
N ALA A 25 -21.23 -6.70 -1.98
CA ALA A 25 -20.84 -6.61 -3.38
C ALA A 25 -19.65 -5.66 -3.62
N ASN A 26 -19.53 -4.56 -2.86
CA ASN A 26 -18.46 -3.58 -3.03
C ASN A 26 -17.13 -4.16 -2.56
N PHE A 27 -17.15 -4.84 -1.42
CA PHE A 27 -15.98 -5.53 -0.91
C PHE A 27 -15.52 -6.64 -1.85
N GLN A 28 -16.46 -7.49 -2.31
CA GLN A 28 -16.16 -8.60 -3.21
C GLN A 28 -15.59 -8.13 -4.56
N ALA A 29 -16.10 -7.02 -5.11
CA ALA A 29 -15.56 -6.41 -6.32
C ALA A 29 -14.08 -5.99 -6.13
N GLY A 30 -13.75 -5.35 -5.01
CA GLY A 30 -12.38 -4.97 -4.67
C GLY A 30 -11.47 -6.17 -4.37
N MET A 31 -12.00 -7.19 -3.70
CA MET A 31 -11.26 -8.39 -3.30
C MET A 31 -10.70 -9.15 -4.50
N LYS A 32 -11.45 -9.25 -5.61
CA LYS A 32 -10.95 -9.89 -6.85
C LYS A 32 -9.67 -9.24 -7.36
N SER A 33 -9.54 -7.92 -7.24
CA SER A 33 -8.35 -7.19 -7.65
C SER A 33 -7.16 -7.44 -6.72
N ILE A 34 -7.41 -7.61 -5.42
CA ILE A 34 -6.39 -7.92 -4.40
C ILE A 34 -5.87 -9.35 -4.59
N ILE A 35 -6.76 -10.32 -4.78
CA ILE A 35 -6.40 -11.72 -5.06
C ILE A 35 -5.67 -11.84 -6.39
N GLY A 36 -6.11 -11.12 -7.43
CA GLY A 36 -5.41 -11.10 -8.72
C GLY A 36 -3.96 -10.63 -8.63
N ASN A 37 -3.68 -9.61 -7.81
CA ASN A 37 -2.31 -9.15 -7.56
C ASN A 37 -1.50 -10.11 -6.68
N ALA A 38 -2.16 -10.86 -5.79
CA ALA A 38 -1.53 -11.84 -4.91
C ALA A 38 -1.39 -13.25 -5.52
N GLN A 39 -1.83 -13.46 -6.76
CA GLN A 39 -1.86 -14.79 -7.38
C GLN A 39 -0.49 -15.45 -7.51
N ASN A 40 0.58 -14.64 -7.64
CA ASN A 40 1.96 -15.13 -7.71
C ASN A 40 2.63 -15.33 -6.34
N LYS A 41 1.92 -15.08 -5.24
CA LYS A 41 2.43 -15.19 -3.87
C LYS A 41 2.11 -16.54 -3.23
N SER A 42 2.77 -16.83 -2.11
CA SER A 42 2.47 -18.03 -1.33
C SER A 42 1.02 -18.05 -0.82
N ALA A 43 0.47 -19.23 -0.57
CA ALA A 43 -0.90 -19.38 -0.07
C ALA A 43 -1.13 -18.65 1.28
N GLN A 44 -0.08 -18.56 2.10
CA GLN A 44 -0.14 -17.82 3.36
C GLN A 44 -0.22 -16.32 3.14
N GLU A 45 0.59 -15.77 2.24
CA GLU A 45 0.54 -14.34 1.90
C GLU A 45 -0.81 -13.94 1.28
N GLN A 46 -1.43 -14.84 0.54
CA GLN A 46 -2.78 -14.62 0.01
C GLN A 46 -3.82 -14.52 1.13
N LYS A 47 -3.76 -15.40 2.13
CA LYS A 47 -4.62 -15.33 3.32
C LYS A 47 -4.40 -14.03 4.09
N ASP A 48 -3.15 -13.66 4.32
CA ASP A 48 -2.79 -12.42 5.02
C ASP A 48 -3.28 -11.18 4.25
N ALA A 49 -3.20 -11.20 2.92
CA ALA A 49 -3.71 -10.12 2.08
C ALA A 49 -5.24 -9.99 2.19
N VAL A 50 -5.96 -11.12 2.22
CA VAL A 50 -7.41 -11.14 2.42
C VAL A 50 -7.78 -10.59 3.80
N GLU A 51 -7.09 -10.99 4.86
CA GLU A 51 -7.35 -10.49 6.22
C GLU A 51 -7.09 -8.98 6.32
N LYS A 52 -5.96 -8.51 5.78
CA LYS A 52 -5.63 -7.08 5.72
C LYS A 52 -6.67 -6.30 4.92
N ALA A 53 -7.18 -6.86 3.82
CA ALA A 53 -8.22 -6.23 3.04
C ALA A 53 -9.55 -6.13 3.81
N LYS A 54 -9.96 -7.19 4.53
CA LYS A 54 -11.15 -7.17 5.39
C LYS A 54 -11.06 -6.06 6.44
N TYR A 55 -9.93 -6.00 7.14
CA TYR A 55 -9.66 -4.95 8.13
C TYR A 55 -9.68 -3.55 7.50
N PHE A 56 -8.97 -3.35 6.39
CA PHE A 56 -8.90 -2.05 5.72
C PHE A 56 -10.27 -1.56 5.26
N TYR A 57 -11.08 -2.44 4.67
CA TYR A 57 -12.44 -2.10 4.26
C TYR A 57 -13.31 -1.72 5.46
N TYR A 58 -13.33 -2.56 6.49
CA TYR A 58 -14.16 -2.34 7.66
C TYR A 58 -13.77 -1.04 8.40
N SER A 59 -12.47 -0.79 8.56
CA SER A 59 -11.97 0.45 9.18
C SER A 59 -12.31 1.70 8.37
N ARG A 60 -12.40 1.59 7.04
CA ARG A 60 -12.69 2.70 6.14
C ARG A 60 -14.17 3.05 6.03
N PHE A 61 -15.06 2.06 6.10
CA PHE A 61 -16.49 2.24 5.80
C PHE A 61 -17.44 1.97 6.97
N VAL A 62 -17.03 1.15 7.95
CA VAL A 62 -17.90 0.76 9.08
C VAL A 62 -17.41 1.40 10.36
N GLN A 63 -16.24 0.97 10.85
CA GLN A 63 -15.68 1.46 12.10
C GLN A 63 -14.19 1.13 12.19
N SER A 64 -13.36 2.14 12.43
CA SER A 64 -11.93 1.98 12.66
C SER A 64 -11.65 1.39 14.05
N PHE A 65 -10.71 0.47 14.12
CA PHE A 65 -10.16 -0.07 15.37
C PHE A 65 -8.68 -0.44 15.15
N ASP A 66 -7.95 -0.74 16.23
CA ASP A 66 -6.53 -1.11 16.15
C ASP A 66 -6.35 -2.59 15.75
N TYR A 67 -5.72 -2.81 14.59
CA TYR A 67 -5.45 -4.16 14.08
C TYR A 67 -4.53 -4.99 14.98
N ASN A 68 -3.52 -4.38 15.62
CA ASN A 68 -2.59 -5.11 16.47
C ASN A 68 -3.30 -5.63 17.71
N GLN A 69 -4.21 -4.83 18.27
CA GLN A 69 -5.01 -5.23 19.42
C GLN A 69 -5.99 -6.36 19.08
N TYR A 70 -6.58 -6.31 17.89
CA TYR A 70 -7.41 -7.41 17.39
C TYR A 70 -6.62 -8.71 17.23
N GLN A 71 -5.39 -8.66 16.71
CA GLN A 71 -4.54 -9.85 16.59
C GLN A 71 -4.18 -10.43 17.96
N ALA A 72 -3.84 -9.59 18.94
CA ALA A 72 -3.57 -10.04 20.31
C ALA A 72 -4.82 -10.68 20.95
N TRP A 73 -5.99 -10.07 20.79
CA TRP A 73 -7.26 -10.63 21.27
C TRP A 73 -7.58 -11.97 20.61
N ARG A 74 -7.34 -12.12 19.30
CA ARG A 74 -7.51 -13.40 18.59
C ARG A 74 -6.59 -14.49 19.12
N GLN A 75 -5.32 -14.17 19.40
CA GLN A 75 -4.37 -15.12 19.97
C GLN A 75 -4.80 -15.58 21.37
N LEU A 76 -5.26 -14.65 22.21
CA LEU A 76 -5.79 -14.98 23.53
C LEU A 76 -7.04 -15.87 23.44
N LYS A 77 -7.97 -15.53 22.55
CA LYS A 77 -9.19 -16.33 22.29
C LYS A 77 -8.86 -17.74 21.78
N ALA A 78 -7.85 -17.87 20.92
CA ALA A 78 -7.36 -19.17 20.47
C ALA A 78 -6.74 -19.96 21.63
N ALA A 79 -5.95 -19.33 22.49
CA ALA A 79 -5.36 -19.98 23.67
C ALA A 79 -6.42 -20.46 24.68
N THR A 80 -7.49 -19.68 24.90
CA THR A 80 -8.60 -20.06 25.79
C THR A 80 -9.48 -21.18 25.20
N SER A 81 -9.48 -21.38 23.88
CA SER A 81 -10.26 -22.44 23.24
C SER A 81 -9.58 -23.81 23.25
N ILE A 82 -8.35 -23.92 23.78
CA ILE A 82 -7.51 -25.14 23.78
C ILE A 82 -7.74 -26.04 25.01
N ASP A 83 -8.71 -25.74 25.89
CA ASP A 83 -9.06 -26.61 27.04
C ASP A 83 -10.17 -27.65 26.73
N GLN A 84 -10.58 -27.79 25.47
CA GLN A 84 -11.38 -28.92 24.99
C GLN A 84 -10.89 -29.38 23.61
N ASP A 85 -9.80 -30.14 23.58
CA ASP A 85 -9.65 -31.39 22.81
C ASP A 85 -8.15 -31.76 22.74
N GLU A 86 -7.83 -32.93 23.27
CA GLU A 86 -6.49 -33.50 23.32
C GLU A 86 -6.09 -33.99 21.91
N SER A 87 -5.10 -33.38 21.24
CA SER A 87 -4.00 -34.08 20.54
C SER A 87 -3.16 -33.19 19.59
N GLN A 88 -1.85 -33.20 19.88
CA GLN A 88 -0.68 -32.92 19.03
C GLN A 88 -0.41 -31.48 18.54
N GLY A 89 0.67 -30.91 19.10
CA GLY A 89 1.48 -29.92 18.39
C GLY A 89 2.27 -28.95 19.27
N SER A 90 3.16 -29.46 20.14
CA SER A 90 4.14 -28.64 20.87
C SER A 90 4.92 -27.70 19.93
N SER A 91 4.94 -26.41 20.25
CA SER A 91 6.16 -25.58 20.26
C SER A 91 5.86 -24.22 20.88
N ALA A 92 6.16 -24.09 22.17
CA ALA A 92 6.59 -22.84 22.79
C ALA A 92 8.03 -23.05 23.28
N PRO A 93 8.84 -21.98 23.32
CA PRO A 93 9.34 -21.68 24.65
C PRO A 93 9.22 -20.21 25.05
N SER A 94 8.91 -20.09 26.33
CA SER A 94 8.75 -18.93 27.19
C SER A 94 10.03 -18.08 27.30
N SER A 95 9.81 -16.80 27.59
CA SER A 95 10.84 -15.84 27.98
C SER A 95 11.14 -15.84 29.49
N THR A 96 12.34 -15.35 29.82
CA THR A 96 12.82 -14.70 31.08
C THR A 96 13.42 -15.59 32.20
N PRO A 97 14.17 -15.03 33.18
CA PRO A 97 15.60 -14.64 33.09
C PRO A 97 16.44 -15.07 34.34
N ALA A 98 17.77 -15.13 34.28
CA ALA A 98 18.68 -14.96 35.45
C ALA A 98 20.17 -15.06 35.07
N ALA A 99 20.95 -14.03 35.40
CA ALA A 99 22.41 -14.10 35.61
C ALA A 99 22.71 -14.70 37.01
N PRO A 100 23.90 -15.29 37.30
CA PRO A 100 25.08 -14.50 37.71
C PRO A 100 26.50 -15.04 37.35
N ILE A 101 27.48 -14.12 37.20
CA ILE A 101 28.95 -14.08 37.53
C ILE A 101 29.73 -15.41 37.84
N VAL A 102 30.94 -15.73 37.36
CA VAL A 102 32.32 -15.15 37.55
C VAL A 102 33.31 -15.92 36.62
N ASP A 103 34.21 -15.30 35.84
CA ASP A 103 35.63 -14.90 36.07
C ASP A 103 36.68 -15.95 35.59
N GLU A 104 37.89 -15.43 35.27
CA GLU A 104 39.18 -16.08 34.98
C GLU A 104 39.68 -16.23 33.51
N THR A 105 40.20 -15.10 33.02
CA THR A 105 41.55 -14.88 32.41
C THR A 105 42.32 -16.02 31.72
N ILE A 106 42.79 -15.76 30.48
CA ILE A 106 44.23 -15.60 30.12
C ILE A 106 44.32 -14.91 28.75
N ALA A 107 45.15 -13.86 28.72
CA ALA A 107 45.54 -13.09 27.56
C ALA A 107 46.57 -13.84 26.70
N GLU A 108 46.55 -13.64 25.38
CA GLU A 108 47.73 -13.11 24.68
C GLU A 108 47.32 -12.54 23.31
N GLU A 109 48.19 -11.66 22.84
CA GLU A 109 47.95 -10.43 22.12
C GLU A 109 48.60 -10.54 20.73
N SER A 110 47.98 -9.93 19.71
CA SER A 110 48.72 -9.23 18.64
C SER A 110 47.76 -8.40 17.80
N GLN A 111 47.54 -7.17 18.28
CA GLN A 111 47.61 -5.88 17.58
C GLN A 111 47.37 -5.93 16.05
N SER A 112 46.42 -5.18 15.48
CA SER A 112 46.57 -3.71 15.31
C SER A 112 45.24 -3.02 14.95
N SER A 113 44.79 -2.17 15.89
CA SER A 113 44.30 -0.78 15.72
C SER A 113 43.25 -0.40 14.65
N SER A 114 42.03 -0.12 15.16
CA SER A 114 41.24 1.13 15.02
C SER A 114 40.87 1.64 13.61
N THR A 115 39.59 1.77 13.24
CA THR A 115 38.64 2.74 13.82
C THR A 115 37.21 2.49 13.32
N ALA A 116 36.24 2.75 14.20
CA ALA A 116 34.87 3.18 13.92
C ALA A 116 34.02 2.46 12.84
N ALA A 117 33.04 1.71 13.33
CA ALA A 117 31.67 1.64 12.83
C ALA A 117 31.43 1.93 11.34
N ASP A 118 31.39 0.89 10.52
CA ASP A 118 30.50 0.87 9.36
C ASP A 118 30.02 -0.58 9.11
N PRO A 119 28.71 -0.85 9.02
CA PRO A 119 28.24 -2.17 8.62
C PRO A 119 28.69 -2.48 7.19
N THR A 120 29.18 -3.70 6.95
CA THR A 120 29.46 -4.20 5.60
C THR A 120 28.19 -4.17 4.77
N TYR A 121 28.04 -3.12 3.96
CA TYR A 121 26.91 -2.94 3.06
C TYR A 121 27.01 -3.95 1.88
N PRO A 122 25.90 -4.54 1.44
CA PRO A 122 25.90 -5.42 0.27
C PRO A 122 26.34 -4.65 -0.98
N LYS A 123 27.04 -5.34 -1.91
CA LYS A 123 27.73 -4.83 -3.12
C LYS A 123 26.85 -4.08 -4.13
N SER A 124 26.30 -2.96 -3.72
CA SER A 124 25.65 -1.97 -4.59
C SER A 124 25.96 -0.57 -4.08
N PHE A 125 25.77 -0.29 -2.78
CA PHE A 125 25.95 1.06 -2.27
C PHE A 125 27.41 1.43 -2.03
N GLN A 126 28.20 0.53 -1.41
CA GLN A 126 29.61 0.80 -1.13
C GLN A 126 30.44 0.97 -2.41
N GLU A 127 30.18 0.16 -3.43
CA GLU A 127 30.81 0.32 -4.75
C GLU A 127 30.43 1.65 -5.40
N ILE A 128 29.17 2.10 -5.27
CA ILE A 128 28.76 3.43 -5.73
C ILE A 128 29.50 4.53 -4.96
N CYS A 129 29.62 4.43 -3.63
CA CYS A 129 30.36 5.39 -2.82
C CYS A 129 31.86 5.44 -3.19
N GLU A 130 32.48 4.30 -3.46
CA GLU A 130 33.86 4.21 -3.92
C GLU A 130 34.04 4.80 -5.33
N LEU A 131 33.10 4.55 -6.25
CA LEU A 131 33.11 5.17 -7.58
C LEU A 131 32.98 6.70 -7.48
N ILE A 132 32.10 7.20 -6.59
CA ILE A 132 31.97 8.64 -6.32
C ILE A 132 33.27 9.20 -5.71
N ALA A 133 33.81 8.56 -4.67
CA ALA A 133 35.01 9.01 -3.97
C ALA A 133 36.26 8.98 -4.86
N SER A 134 36.36 7.98 -5.75
CA SER A 134 37.45 7.86 -6.73
C SER A 134 37.22 8.64 -8.02
N GLY A 135 36.09 9.34 -8.15
CA GLY A 135 35.73 10.14 -9.34
C GLY A 135 35.48 9.32 -10.60
N LYS A 136 35.21 8.02 -10.48
CA LYS A 136 34.91 7.13 -11.60
C LYS A 136 33.44 7.27 -12.00
N PRO A 137 33.12 7.20 -13.31
CA PRO A 137 31.74 7.33 -13.78
C PRO A 137 30.89 6.14 -13.31
N ILE A 138 29.67 6.44 -12.86
CA ILE A 138 28.72 5.41 -12.41
C ILE A 138 28.17 4.67 -13.64
N PRO A 139 28.22 3.34 -13.68
CA PRO A 139 27.73 2.57 -14.83
C PRO A 139 26.22 2.78 -15.04
N GLY A 140 25.80 2.90 -16.31
CA GLY A 140 24.39 2.98 -16.70
C GLY A 140 23.76 4.38 -16.73
N ILE A 141 24.48 5.43 -16.29
CA ILE A 141 23.98 6.81 -16.39
C ILE A 141 24.21 7.37 -17.80
N ARG A 142 23.21 8.05 -18.35
CA ARG A 142 23.36 8.81 -19.60
C ARG A 142 23.90 10.20 -19.25
N GLN A 143 25.00 10.59 -19.88
CA GLN A 143 25.55 11.93 -19.70
C GLN A 143 24.60 12.95 -20.34
N ILE A 144 23.96 13.77 -19.51
CA ILE A 144 23.15 14.89 -19.99
C ILE A 144 24.10 16.09 -20.12
N PRO A 145 24.38 16.60 -21.33
CA PRO A 145 25.17 17.81 -21.49
C PRO A 145 24.45 18.99 -20.82
N ASN A 146 25.20 19.87 -20.16
CA ASN A 146 24.68 21.09 -19.57
C ASN A 146 24.46 22.18 -20.64
N ASN A 147 23.68 21.85 -21.66
CA ASN A 147 23.30 22.73 -22.75
C ASN A 147 21.78 22.75 -22.85
N LEU A 148 21.21 23.92 -23.17
CA LEU A 148 19.82 24.01 -23.57
C LEU A 148 19.66 23.25 -24.90
N ALA A 149 18.58 22.48 -25.05
CA ALA A 149 18.32 21.76 -26.29
C ALA A 149 18.29 22.74 -27.47
N GLU A 150 19.17 22.53 -28.46
CA GLU A 150 19.29 23.40 -29.65
C GLU A 150 18.16 23.16 -30.68
N GLY A 151 17.34 22.13 -30.46
CA GLY A 151 16.19 21.82 -31.31
C GLY A 151 15.08 22.85 -31.17
N THR A 152 14.36 23.09 -32.26
CA THR A 152 13.11 23.86 -32.20
C THR A 152 12.14 23.19 -31.22
N PRO A 153 11.45 23.96 -30.36
CA PRO A 153 10.48 23.39 -29.43
C PRO A 153 9.41 22.64 -30.21
N SER A 154 9.02 21.45 -29.74
CA SER A 154 7.97 20.71 -30.41
C SER A 154 6.64 21.42 -30.22
N GLU A 155 6.00 21.79 -31.32
CA GLU A 155 4.63 22.29 -31.31
C GLU A 155 3.63 21.14 -31.11
N ALA A 156 2.53 21.41 -30.41
CA ALA A 156 1.46 20.44 -30.18
C ALA A 156 0.72 20.15 -31.50
N LYS A 157 0.89 18.93 -32.04
CA LYS A 157 0.25 18.49 -33.30
C LYS A 157 -1.17 17.97 -33.15
N LEU A 158 -1.62 17.75 -31.92
CA LEU A 158 -2.92 17.14 -31.63
C LEU A 158 -3.91 18.20 -31.14
N ALA A 159 -5.10 18.20 -31.73
CA ALA A 159 -6.20 19.03 -31.25
C ALA A 159 -6.57 18.61 -29.81
N PRO A 160 -6.63 19.55 -28.85
CA PRO A 160 -7.00 19.24 -27.48
C PRO A 160 -8.42 18.70 -27.45
N LYS A 161 -8.62 17.57 -26.75
CA LYS A 161 -9.96 17.02 -26.54
C LYS A 161 -10.81 17.99 -25.73
N LEU A 162 -11.96 18.33 -26.29
CA LEU A 162 -12.94 19.16 -25.61
C LEU A 162 -13.40 18.52 -24.31
N LYS A 163 -13.54 19.36 -23.29
CA LYS A 163 -14.01 18.94 -22.00
C LYS A 163 -15.50 18.57 -22.08
N PRO A 164 -16.00 17.68 -21.21
CA PRO A 164 -17.40 17.22 -21.27
C PRO A 164 -18.43 18.36 -21.17
N TRP A 165 -18.07 19.45 -20.48
CA TRP A 165 -18.93 20.64 -20.35
C TRP A 165 -18.94 21.54 -21.60
N GLU A 166 -17.97 21.40 -22.51
CA GLU A 166 -17.90 22.19 -23.75
C GLU A 166 -18.79 21.61 -24.86
N LYS A 167 -19.05 20.30 -24.84
CA LYS A 167 -19.85 19.60 -25.87
C LYS A 167 -21.30 20.10 -25.96
N LYS A 168 -21.89 20.53 -24.84
CA LYS A 168 -23.29 20.98 -24.80
C LYS A 168 -23.53 22.32 -25.51
N LYS A 169 -22.49 23.14 -25.67
CA LYS A 169 -22.63 24.47 -26.28
C LYS A 169 -22.64 24.41 -27.83
N ALA A 170 -22.05 23.37 -28.43
CA ALA A 170 -22.00 23.20 -29.89
C ALA A 170 -23.31 22.66 -30.48
N GLY A 171 -24.08 21.86 -29.73
CA GLY A 171 -25.34 21.26 -30.21
C GLY A 171 -26.55 22.19 -30.19
N SER A 172 -26.41 23.45 -29.74
CA SER A 172 -27.53 24.41 -29.65
C SER A 172 -27.47 25.52 -30.72
N ALA A 173 -26.49 25.49 -31.61
CA ALA A 173 -26.27 26.55 -32.60
C ALA A 173 -26.65 26.17 -34.04
N GLU A 174 -27.01 24.90 -34.33
CA GLU A 174 -27.35 24.45 -35.69
C GLU A 174 -28.87 24.29 -35.95
N GLU A 175 -29.73 24.54 -34.96
CA GLU A 175 -31.19 24.37 -35.09
C GLU A 175 -31.92 25.66 -34.70
N SER A 176 -31.66 26.77 -35.39
CA SER A 176 -32.43 28.02 -35.22
C SER A 176 -32.45 28.94 -36.46
N VAL A 177 -32.03 28.49 -37.64
CA VAL A 177 -31.94 29.37 -38.83
C VAL A 177 -32.96 29.06 -39.94
N VAL A 178 -33.72 27.96 -39.88
CA VAL A 178 -34.59 27.57 -41.02
C VAL A 178 -36.08 27.93 -40.89
N GLU A 179 -36.53 28.56 -39.79
CA GLU A 179 -37.97 28.77 -39.55
C GLU A 179 -38.38 30.24 -39.44
N SER A 180 -37.69 31.13 -40.16
CA SER A 180 -38.00 32.57 -40.20
C SER A 180 -37.97 33.18 -41.60
N ILE A 181 -38.50 32.47 -42.62
CA ILE A 181 -39.00 33.12 -43.83
C ILE A 181 -40.50 32.89 -43.97
N THR A 182 -41.22 33.74 -43.26
CA THR A 182 -42.66 33.94 -43.34
C THR A 182 -43.13 34.18 -44.77
N SER A 183 -44.13 33.39 -45.16
CA SER A 183 -45.28 33.77 -45.99
C SER A 183 -45.42 35.29 -46.17
N SER A 184 -45.27 35.78 -47.40
CA SER A 184 -45.78 37.08 -47.82
C SER A 184 -46.53 36.87 -49.13
N ALA A 185 -47.82 37.12 -49.06
CA ALA A 185 -48.75 37.17 -50.18
C ALA A 185 -48.33 38.27 -51.18
N ASP A 186 -48.54 38.02 -52.47
CA ASP A 186 -48.93 39.08 -53.40
C ASP A 186 -49.77 38.48 -54.54
N ALA A 187 -50.98 39.01 -54.69
CA ALA A 187 -51.95 38.69 -55.72
C ALA A 187 -52.28 39.99 -56.46
N THR A 188 -52.05 40.03 -57.78
CA THR A 188 -52.53 41.05 -58.73
C THR A 188 -51.97 40.68 -60.10
N ALA A 189 -52.60 40.84 -61.26
CA ALA A 189 -53.96 41.12 -61.73
C ALA A 189 -53.95 40.70 -63.22
#